data_AF-A0A9E2MH24-F1
#
_entry.id   AF-A0A9E2MH24-F1
#
_cell.length_a   1.000
_cell.length_b   1.000
_cell.length_c   1.000
_cell.angle_alpha   90.00
_cell.angle_beta   90.00
_cell.angle_gamma   90.00
#
_symmetry.space_group_name_H-M   'P 1'
#
loop_
_entity.id
_entity.type
_entity.pdbx_description
1 polymer ?
#
loop_
_entity_poly.entity_id
_entity_poly.type
_entity_poly.pdbx_seq_one_letter_code
_entity_poly.pdbx_strand_id
1 'polypeptide(L)'
;MKLNYRIVLIITFLLVTLSVSMSVINYVVSLESTQKQLAERSLPLTVDNIYTEIQKHIIEPNLVSSMMAHDTFLKAWLIHDEADVNKISNYLETIKNKFGMFTAFLVSDKTGNYYTSDGFIEQVKEDNPNNAWYFAFKKNQNAHEINLDFNSNIDQEMIMFINHKIMDKQYHMIGATG
;
A
#
# COMPACT_ATOMS: atom_id res chain seq x y z
N MET A 1 54.96 -13.49 58.85
CA MET A 1 54.59 -13.97 57.50
C MET A 1 53.09 -14.24 57.31
N LYS A 2 52.38 -14.92 58.22
CA LYS A 2 50.93 -15.24 58.07
C LYS A 2 49.96 -14.04 57.96
N LEU A 3 50.29 -12.87 58.54
CA LEU A 3 49.41 -11.68 58.53
C LEU A 3 49.34 -11.00 57.15
N ASN A 4 50.47 -10.87 56.45
CA ASN A 4 50.54 -10.20 55.15
C ASN A 4 49.75 -10.95 54.07
N TYR A 5 49.82 -12.29 54.04
CA TYR A 5 49.01 -13.11 53.13
C TYR A 5 47.51 -12.97 53.39
N ARG A 6 47.09 -12.84 54.66
CA ARG A 6 45.69 -12.65 55.03
C ARG A 6 45.16 -11.29 54.54
N ILE A 7 45.97 -10.24 54.64
CA ILE A 7 45.63 -8.89 54.14
C ILE A 7 45.52 -8.90 52.61
N VAL A 8 46.49 -9.51 51.91
CA VAL A 8 46.47 -9.62 50.45
C VAL A 8 45.22 -10.38 49.98
N LEU A 9 44.88 -11.51 50.62
CA LEU A 9 43.66 -12.27 50.30
C LEU A 9 42.38 -11.45 50.47
N ILE A 10 42.28 -10.64 51.53
CA ILE A 10 41.11 -9.77 51.76
C ILE A 10 41.01 -8.71 50.66
N ILE A 11 42.13 -8.07 50.30
CA ILE A 11 42.15 -7.04 49.26
C ILE A 11 41.79 -7.64 47.89
N THR A 12 42.37 -8.79 47.54
CA THR A 12 42.05 -9.48 46.28
C THR A 12 40.57 -9.88 46.23
N PHE A 13 40.03 -10.44 47.32
CA PHE A 13 38.62 -10.79 47.40
C PHE A 13 37.74 -9.55 47.21
N LEU A 14 38.06 -8.46 47.89
CA LEU A 14 37.32 -7.20 47.78
C LEU A 14 37.36 -6.65 46.34
N LEU A 15 38.52 -6.66 45.69
CA LEU A 15 38.65 -6.23 44.29
C LEU A 15 37.86 -7.10 43.32
N VAL A 16 37.88 -8.42 43.50
CA VAL A 16 37.10 -9.35 42.68
C VAL A 16 35.60 -9.11 42.87
N THR A 17 35.14 -8.98 44.12
CA THR A 17 33.71 -8.71 44.39
C THR A 17 33.25 -7.38 43.80
N LEU A 18 34.07 -6.33 43.88
CA LEU A 18 33.77 -5.03 43.28
C LEU A 18 33.71 -5.12 41.75
N SER A 19 34.69 -5.79 41.14
CA SER A 19 34.76 -5.97 39.68
C SER A 19 33.56 -6.76 39.15
N VAL A 20 33.18 -7.85 39.82
CA VAL A 20 32.00 -8.65 39.47
C VAL A 20 30.73 -7.82 39.64
N SER A 21 30.57 -7.13 40.76
CA SER A 21 29.38 -6.29 41.03
C SER A 21 29.23 -5.21 39.97
N MET A 22 30.31 -4.51 39.64
CA MET A 22 30.30 -3.46 38.63
C MET A 22 30.01 -4.01 37.22
N SER A 23 30.53 -5.19 36.90
CA SER A 23 30.25 -5.87 35.64
C SER A 23 28.76 -6.24 35.51
N VAL A 24 28.15 -6.74 36.58
CA VAL A 24 26.71 -7.07 36.62
C VAL A 24 25.86 -5.81 36.47
N ILE A 25 26.17 -4.73 37.20
CA ILE A 25 25.45 -3.46 37.09
C ILE A 25 25.55 -2.91 35.66
N ASN A 26 26.75 -2.87 35.08
CA ASN A 26 26.96 -2.39 33.71
C ASN A 26 26.20 -3.24 32.69
N TYR A 27 26.17 -4.56 32.88
CA TYR A 27 25.41 -5.45 32.01
C TYR A 27 23.91 -5.16 32.06
N VAL A 28 23.33 -5.01 33.26
CA VAL A 28 21.91 -4.70 33.43
C VAL A 28 21.56 -3.36 32.80
N VAL A 29 22.35 -2.32 33.09
CA VAL A 29 22.15 -0.97 32.53
C VAL A 29 22.30 -0.97 31.01
N SER A 30 23.29 -1.68 30.47
CA SER A 30 23.47 -1.79 29.02
C SER A 30 22.29 -2.50 28.37
N LEU A 31 21.80 -3.59 28.97
CA LEU A 31 20.66 -4.34 28.46
C LEU A 31 19.39 -3.47 28.44
N GLU A 32 19.10 -2.78 29.55
CA GLU A 32 17.95 -1.88 29.66
C GLU A 32 18.05 -0.73 28.66
N SER A 33 19.24 -0.12 28.52
CA SER A 33 19.48 0.94 27.55
C SER A 33 19.27 0.48 26.10
N THR A 34 19.76 -0.70 25.73
CA THR A 34 19.55 -1.27 24.41
C THR A 34 18.09 -1.61 24.16
N GLN A 35 17.39 -2.21 25.13
CA GLN A 35 15.96 -2.51 25.00
C GLN A 35 15.13 -1.24 24.84
N LYS A 36 15.45 -0.20 25.63
CA LYS A 36 14.80 1.11 25.54
C LYS A 36 15.06 1.77 24.19
N GLN A 37 16.31 1.76 23.71
CA GLN A 37 16.66 2.29 22.39
C GLN A 37 15.90 1.55 21.26
N LEU A 38 15.83 0.23 21.36
CA LEU A 38 15.14 -0.60 20.39
C LEU A 38 13.64 -0.27 20.35
N ALA A 39 12.99 -0.28 21.52
CA ALA A 39 11.55 -0.06 21.65
C ALA A 39 11.11 1.38 21.38
N GLU A 40 11.86 2.38 21.85
CA GLU A 40 11.45 3.79 21.78
C GLU A 40 12.01 4.53 20.56
N ARG A 41 13.00 3.98 19.86
CA ARG A 41 13.62 4.65 18.70
C ARG A 41 13.65 3.78 17.46
N SER A 42 14.39 2.67 17.49
CA SER A 42 14.68 1.91 16.27
C SER A 42 13.44 1.28 15.66
N LEU A 43 12.55 0.66 16.46
CA LEU A 43 11.29 0.10 15.95
C LEU A 43 10.37 1.20 15.40
N PRO A 44 10.02 2.26 16.15
CA PRO A 44 9.19 3.34 15.64
C PRO A 44 9.74 3.96 14.36
N LEU A 45 11.04 4.25 14.28
CA LEU A 45 11.66 4.80 13.07
C LEU A 45 11.55 3.84 11.88
N THR A 46 11.66 2.54 12.11
CA THR A 46 11.49 1.55 11.05
C THR A 46 10.05 1.52 10.56
N VAL A 47 9.07 1.60 11.47
CA VAL A 47 7.65 1.70 11.13
C VAL A 47 7.35 2.99 10.35
N ASP A 48 7.90 4.12 10.79
CA ASP A 48 7.75 5.41 10.10
C ASP A 48 8.36 5.37 8.68
N ASN A 49 9.51 4.70 8.52
CA ASN A 49 10.13 4.48 7.22
C ASN A 49 9.26 3.61 6.31
N ILE A 50 8.71 2.50 6.83
CA ILE A 50 7.79 1.63 6.08
C ILE A 50 6.54 2.41 5.66
N TYR A 51 5.94 3.17 6.59
CA TYR A 51 4.78 4.02 6.31
C TYR A 51 5.07 5.03 5.20
N THR A 52 6.22 5.70 5.26
CA THR A 52 6.64 6.69 4.27
C THR A 52 6.84 6.05 2.89
N GLU A 53 7.48 4.90 2.83
CA GLU A 53 7.70 4.19 1.57
C GLU A 53 6.37 3.74 0.95
N ILE A 54 5.46 3.15 1.74
CA ILE A 54 4.11 2.80 1.30
C ILE A 54 3.37 4.02 0.77
N GLN A 55 3.36 5.13 1.52
CA GLN A 55 2.67 6.34 1.12
C GLN A 55 3.21 6.89 -0.21
N LYS A 56 4.54 6.90 -0.39
CA LYS A 56 5.18 7.37 -1.61
C LYS A 56 4.73 6.59 -2.84
N HIS A 57 4.60 5.26 -2.72
CA HIS A 57 4.14 4.40 -3.83
C HIS A 57 2.63 4.47 -4.09
N ILE A 58 1.84 4.98 -3.14
CA ILE A 58 0.37 5.14 -3.29
C ILE A 58 -0.01 6.51 -3.86
N ILE A 59 0.75 7.57 -3.54
CA ILE A 59 0.38 8.95 -3.91
C ILE A 59 0.24 9.12 -5.42
N GLU A 60 1.22 8.66 -6.20
CA GLU A 60 1.24 8.87 -7.66
C GLU A 60 0.11 8.09 -8.36
N PRO A 61 -0.07 6.78 -8.14
CA PRO A 61 -1.19 6.05 -8.70
C PRO A 61 -2.55 6.65 -8.32
N ASN A 62 -2.76 7.01 -7.06
CA ASN A 62 -4.01 7.63 -6.63
C ASN A 62 -4.29 8.97 -7.31
N LEU A 63 -3.25 9.79 -7.54
CA LEU A 63 -3.40 11.04 -8.26
C LEU A 63 -3.77 10.79 -9.73
N VAL A 64 -3.15 9.82 -10.38
CA VAL A 64 -3.42 9.47 -11.77
C VAL A 64 -4.83 8.90 -11.94
N SER A 65 -5.27 7.95 -11.11
CA SER A 65 -6.64 7.43 -11.15
C SER A 65 -7.68 8.53 -10.88
N SER A 66 -7.39 9.48 -9.99
CA SER A 66 -8.21 10.68 -9.78
C SER A 66 -8.29 11.57 -11.02
N MET A 67 -7.16 11.80 -11.70
CA MET A 67 -7.12 12.55 -12.96
C MET A 67 -7.93 11.86 -14.05
N MET A 68 -7.78 10.53 -14.21
CA MET A 68 -8.57 9.72 -15.15
C MET A 68 -10.08 9.86 -14.87
N ALA A 69 -10.49 9.82 -13.60
CA ALA A 69 -11.90 9.97 -13.23
C ALA A 69 -12.50 11.34 -13.56
N HIS A 70 -11.66 12.37 -13.67
CA HIS A 70 -12.04 13.73 -14.05
C HIS A 70 -11.74 14.05 -15.52
N ASP A 71 -11.16 13.12 -16.26
CA ASP A 71 -10.76 13.32 -17.65
C ASP A 71 -12.00 13.48 -18.55
N THR A 72 -12.05 14.61 -19.26
CA THR A 72 -13.16 14.95 -20.15
C THR A 72 -13.23 14.01 -21.36
N PHE A 73 -12.11 13.48 -21.83
CA PHE A 73 -12.06 12.47 -22.87
C PHE A 73 -12.74 11.18 -22.38
N LEU A 74 -12.39 10.71 -21.18
CA LEU A 74 -12.92 9.45 -20.63
C LEU A 74 -14.43 9.54 -20.43
N LYS A 75 -14.91 10.67 -19.91
CA LYS A 75 -16.34 10.95 -19.76
C LYS A 75 -17.06 11.01 -21.10
N ALA A 76 -16.49 11.70 -22.09
CA ALA A 76 -17.08 11.79 -23.43
C ALA A 76 -17.13 10.41 -24.10
N TRP A 77 -16.08 9.60 -23.94
CA TRP A 77 -16.01 8.25 -24.49
C TRP A 77 -17.08 7.33 -23.90
N LEU A 78 -17.26 7.33 -22.57
CA LEU A 78 -18.34 6.57 -21.90
C LEU A 78 -19.75 6.93 -22.40
N ILE A 79 -19.98 8.20 -22.72
CA ILE A 79 -21.33 8.67 -23.10
C ILE A 79 -21.60 8.40 -24.59
N HIS A 80 -20.60 8.60 -25.45
CA HIS A 80 -20.80 8.69 -26.90
C HIS A 80 -20.05 7.65 -27.73
N ASP A 81 -18.86 7.22 -27.31
CA ASP A 81 -17.90 6.51 -28.18
C ASP A 81 -17.55 5.09 -27.66
N GLU A 82 -18.31 4.52 -26.73
CA GLU A 82 -17.97 3.25 -26.04
C GLU A 82 -17.75 2.04 -27.00
N ALA A 83 -18.28 2.12 -28.23
CA ALA A 83 -18.04 1.12 -29.26
C ALA A 83 -16.59 1.11 -29.79
N ASP A 84 -15.84 2.21 -29.63
CA ASP A 84 -14.44 2.33 -30.07
C ASP A 84 -13.48 1.84 -28.99
N VAL A 85 -13.36 0.51 -28.89
CA VAL A 85 -12.49 -0.18 -27.91
C VAL A 85 -11.01 0.18 -28.11
N ASN A 86 -10.57 0.41 -29.34
CA ASN A 86 -9.16 0.75 -29.61
C ASN A 86 -8.77 2.08 -28.98
N LYS A 87 -9.66 3.09 -29.04
CA LYS A 87 -9.42 4.41 -28.48
C LYS A 87 -9.20 4.36 -26.96
N ILE A 88 -10.04 3.60 -26.24
CA ILE A 88 -9.91 3.46 -24.79
C ILE A 88 -8.70 2.59 -24.41
N SER A 89 -8.44 1.51 -25.15
CA SER A 89 -7.31 0.63 -24.86
C SER A 89 -5.98 1.36 -25.00
N ASN A 90 -5.82 2.15 -26.07
CA ASN A 90 -4.64 3.00 -26.28
C ASN A 90 -4.50 4.09 -25.20
N TYR A 91 -5.62 4.66 -24.74
CA TYR A 91 -5.60 5.61 -23.62
C TYR A 91 -5.08 4.96 -22.35
N LEU A 92 -5.65 3.81 -21.96
CA LEU A 92 -5.26 3.06 -20.77
C LEU A 92 -3.82 2.55 -20.87
N GLU A 93 -3.39 2.07 -22.03
CA GLU A 93 -2.00 1.67 -22.29
C GLU A 93 -1.04 2.85 -22.13
N THR A 94 -1.39 4.02 -22.64
CA THR A 94 -0.55 5.23 -22.50
C THR A 94 -0.37 5.61 -21.03
N ILE A 95 -1.45 5.55 -20.24
CA ILE A 95 -1.38 5.81 -18.80
C ILE A 95 -0.52 4.75 -18.11
N LYS A 96 -0.80 3.46 -18.36
CA LYS A 96 -0.07 2.32 -17.80
C LYS A 96 1.44 2.48 -18.02
N ASN A 97 1.84 2.71 -19.26
CA ASN A 97 3.25 2.78 -19.66
C ASN A 97 3.94 4.06 -19.15
N LYS A 98 3.23 5.20 -19.12
CA LYS A 98 3.80 6.48 -18.67
C LYS A 98 4.11 6.49 -17.17
N PHE A 99 3.24 5.90 -16.36
CA PHE A 99 3.35 5.90 -14.90
C PHE A 99 3.88 4.58 -14.33
N GLY A 100 4.28 3.62 -15.18
CA GLY A 100 4.83 2.34 -14.75
C GLY A 100 3.85 1.49 -13.94
N MET A 101 2.55 1.62 -14.21
CA MET A 101 1.51 0.89 -13.50
C MET A 101 1.43 -0.56 -13.98
N PHE A 102 1.00 -1.45 -13.10
CA PHE A 102 0.74 -2.84 -13.46
C PHE A 102 -0.39 -2.95 -14.50
N THR A 103 -1.48 -2.23 -14.28
CA THR A 103 -2.61 -2.12 -15.20
C THR A 103 -3.31 -0.77 -15.01
N ALA A 104 -4.08 -0.37 -16.01
CA ALA A 104 -4.99 0.76 -15.96
C ALA A 104 -6.32 0.30 -16.55
N PHE A 105 -7.44 0.71 -15.97
CA PHE A 105 -8.73 0.14 -16.33
C PHE A 105 -9.90 1.12 -16.29
N LEU A 106 -10.99 0.70 -16.95
CA LEU A 106 -12.27 1.41 -16.97
C LEU A 106 -13.43 0.40 -16.95
N VAL A 107 -14.41 0.62 -16.07
CA VAL A 107 -15.70 -0.09 -16.05
C VAL A 107 -16.82 0.90 -16.36
N SER A 108 -17.59 0.64 -17.41
CA SER A 108 -18.76 1.44 -17.78
C SER A 108 -19.98 1.07 -16.94
N ASP A 109 -20.64 2.04 -16.30
CA ASP A 109 -21.87 1.77 -15.54
C ASP A 109 -23.07 1.46 -16.42
N LYS A 110 -23.07 2.00 -17.65
CA LYS A 110 -24.16 1.87 -18.60
C LYS A 110 -24.25 0.46 -19.20
N THR A 111 -23.10 -0.10 -19.56
CA THR A 111 -23.02 -1.41 -20.23
C THR A 111 -22.51 -2.50 -19.31
N GLY A 112 -21.81 -2.16 -18.24
CA GLY A 112 -21.04 -3.12 -17.44
C GLY A 112 -19.74 -3.58 -18.09
N ASN A 113 -19.34 -3.01 -19.23
CA ASN A 113 -18.12 -3.45 -19.91
C ASN A 113 -16.87 -3.04 -19.13
N TYR A 114 -15.93 -3.97 -19.02
CA TYR A 114 -14.66 -3.82 -18.34
C TYR A 114 -13.53 -3.79 -19.37
N TYR A 115 -12.79 -2.70 -19.39
CA TYR A 115 -11.69 -2.43 -20.30
C TYR A 115 -10.37 -2.28 -19.55
N THR A 116 -9.29 -2.75 -20.16
CA THR A 116 -7.91 -2.56 -19.73
C THR A 116 -7.05 -2.09 -20.91
N SER A 117 -5.73 -1.98 -20.72
CA SER A 117 -4.79 -1.73 -21.83
C SER A 117 -4.88 -2.77 -22.95
N ASP A 118 -5.34 -3.99 -22.62
CA ASP A 118 -5.35 -5.12 -23.56
C ASP A 118 -6.69 -5.21 -24.31
N GLY A 119 -7.62 -4.30 -24.02
CA GLY A 119 -8.94 -4.25 -24.65
C GLY A 119 -10.08 -4.53 -23.70
N PHE A 120 -11.19 -4.94 -24.30
CA PHE A 120 -12.36 -5.45 -23.58
C PHE A 120 -12.00 -6.80 -22.95
N ILE A 121 -12.21 -6.91 -21.64
CA ILE A 121 -11.93 -8.12 -20.86
C ILE A 121 -13.22 -8.91 -20.64
N GLU A 122 -14.21 -8.29 -20.02
CA GLU A 122 -15.48 -8.93 -19.68
C GLU A 122 -16.58 -7.89 -19.45
N GLN A 123 -17.81 -8.38 -19.28
CA GLN A 123 -18.91 -7.59 -18.73
C GLN A 123 -19.07 -7.97 -17.26
N VAL A 124 -19.04 -7.00 -16.34
CA VAL A 124 -19.13 -7.25 -14.91
C VAL A 124 -20.48 -7.84 -14.52
N LYS A 125 -20.48 -8.85 -13.65
CA LYS A 125 -21.71 -9.52 -13.18
C LYS A 125 -21.71 -9.69 -11.66
N GLU A 126 -22.87 -9.50 -11.03
CA GLU A 126 -23.01 -9.58 -9.57
C GLU A 126 -22.70 -10.98 -9.01
N ASP A 127 -22.87 -12.03 -9.81
CA ASP A 127 -22.60 -13.42 -9.45
C ASP A 127 -21.13 -13.84 -9.67
N ASN A 128 -20.30 -13.01 -10.30
CA ASN A 128 -18.88 -13.27 -10.49
C ASN A 128 -18.07 -12.72 -9.29
N PRO A 129 -17.39 -13.58 -8.52
CA PRO A 129 -16.55 -13.14 -7.39
C PRO A 129 -15.50 -12.09 -7.78
N ASN A 130 -14.90 -12.19 -8.97
CA ASN A 130 -13.88 -11.24 -9.46
C ASN A 130 -14.45 -9.84 -9.74
N ASN A 131 -15.78 -9.68 -9.76
CA ASN A 131 -16.45 -8.41 -10.02
C ASN A 131 -17.14 -7.85 -8.77
N ALA A 132 -17.09 -8.55 -7.63
CA ALA A 132 -17.75 -8.14 -6.39
C ALA A 132 -17.31 -6.74 -5.92
N TRP A 133 -16.03 -6.41 -6.11
CA TRP A 133 -15.47 -5.10 -5.81
C TRP A 133 -16.26 -3.97 -6.50
N TYR A 134 -16.66 -4.14 -7.76
CA TYR A 134 -17.30 -3.09 -8.54
C TYR A 134 -18.69 -2.76 -8.00
N PHE A 135 -19.48 -3.78 -7.69
CA PHE A 135 -20.83 -3.59 -7.15
C PHE A 135 -20.80 -3.08 -5.69
N ALA A 136 -19.80 -3.48 -4.91
CA ALA A 136 -19.55 -2.91 -3.59
C ALA A 136 -19.16 -1.43 -3.70
N PHE A 137 -18.22 -1.10 -4.59
CA PHE A 137 -17.76 0.26 -4.83
C PHE A 137 -18.87 1.17 -5.33
N LYS A 138 -19.72 0.68 -6.25
CA LYS A 138 -20.89 1.41 -6.76
C LYS A 138 -21.81 1.86 -5.61
N LYS A 139 -22.05 0.98 -4.63
CA LYS A 139 -22.89 1.25 -3.45
C LYS A 139 -22.19 2.12 -2.38
N ASN A 140 -20.86 2.16 -2.38
CA ASN A 140 -20.06 2.97 -1.46
C ASN A 140 -20.36 4.48 -1.64
N GLN A 141 -20.42 5.26 -0.57
CA GLN A 141 -20.60 6.72 -0.68
C GLN A 141 -19.30 7.45 -1.06
N ASN A 142 -18.15 6.82 -0.81
CA ASN A 142 -16.86 7.41 -1.14
C ASN A 142 -16.66 7.47 -2.66
N ALA A 143 -16.10 8.59 -3.13
CA ALA A 143 -15.76 8.78 -4.54
C ALA A 143 -14.54 7.96 -4.99
N HIS A 144 -13.75 7.46 -4.05
CA HIS A 144 -12.61 6.62 -4.32
C HIS A 144 -12.41 5.58 -3.20
N GLU A 145 -11.72 4.50 -3.51
CA GLU A 145 -11.29 3.49 -2.56
C GLU A 145 -10.00 2.81 -3.01
N ILE A 146 -9.30 2.18 -2.07
CA ILE A 146 -8.19 1.29 -2.35
C ILE A 146 -8.61 -0.11 -1.92
N ASN A 147 -8.39 -1.08 -2.79
CA ASN A 147 -8.72 -2.48 -2.56
C ASN A 147 -7.52 -3.37 -2.89
N LEU A 148 -7.35 -4.47 -2.15
CA LEU A 148 -6.33 -5.49 -2.39
C LEU A 148 -7.05 -6.77 -2.78
N ASP A 149 -6.88 -7.21 -4.02
CA ASP A 149 -7.57 -8.40 -4.53
C ASP A 149 -6.76 -9.14 -5.59
N PHE A 150 -7.23 -10.34 -5.91
CA PHE A 150 -6.80 -11.13 -7.05
C PHE A 150 -7.84 -10.98 -8.16
N ASN A 151 -7.40 -10.82 -9.40
CA ASN A 151 -8.30 -10.81 -10.54
C ASN A 151 -7.77 -11.70 -11.66
N SER A 152 -8.32 -12.91 -11.77
CA SER A 152 -7.84 -13.94 -12.71
C SER A 152 -7.91 -13.55 -14.18
N ASN A 153 -8.67 -12.52 -14.55
CA ASN A 153 -8.72 -12.00 -15.91
C ASN A 153 -7.59 -10.99 -16.21
N ILE A 154 -6.91 -10.50 -15.18
CA ILE A 154 -5.76 -9.60 -15.27
C ILE A 154 -4.48 -10.37 -14.94
N ASP A 155 -4.41 -10.97 -13.75
CA ASP A 155 -3.26 -11.75 -13.29
C ASP A 155 -3.61 -12.70 -12.11
N GLN A 156 -2.66 -13.51 -11.66
CA GLN A 156 -2.79 -14.40 -10.49
C GLN A 156 -2.14 -13.83 -9.22
N GLU A 157 -1.40 -12.73 -9.31
CA GLU A 157 -0.81 -12.03 -8.17
C GLU A 157 -1.82 -11.13 -7.45
N MET A 158 -1.50 -10.77 -6.20
CA MET A 158 -2.29 -9.81 -5.41
C MET A 158 -2.03 -8.40 -5.92
N ILE A 159 -3.08 -7.69 -6.32
CA ILE A 159 -2.99 -6.35 -6.91
C ILE A 159 -3.64 -5.34 -5.97
N MET A 160 -3.02 -4.16 -5.86
CA MET A 160 -3.64 -2.98 -5.24
C MET A 160 -4.38 -2.18 -6.30
N PHE A 161 -5.71 -2.22 -6.26
CA PHE A 161 -6.58 -1.43 -7.11
C PHE A 161 -6.91 -0.11 -6.43
N ILE A 162 -6.75 1.00 -7.15
CA ILE A 162 -7.14 2.33 -6.69
C ILE A 162 -8.30 2.81 -7.54
N ASN A 163 -9.50 2.70 -7.00
CA ASN A 163 -10.73 2.89 -7.74
C ASN A 163 -11.24 4.31 -7.55
N HIS A 164 -11.55 5.01 -8.62
CA HIS A 164 -12.23 6.31 -8.60
C HIS A 164 -13.53 6.25 -9.39
N LYS A 165 -14.58 6.88 -8.85
CA LYS A 165 -15.86 7.02 -9.52
C LYS A 165 -15.79 8.11 -10.57
N ILE A 166 -16.26 7.79 -11.77
CA ILE A 166 -16.49 8.76 -12.82
C ILE A 166 -17.90 9.30 -12.65
N MET A 167 -18.02 10.60 -12.39
CA MET A 167 -19.31 11.27 -12.24
C MET A 167 -19.65 12.13 -13.48
N ASP A 168 -20.90 12.11 -13.89
CA ASP A 168 -21.46 13.06 -14.86
C ASP A 168 -21.61 14.48 -14.26
N LYS A 169 -22.19 15.40 -15.03
CA LYS A 169 -22.42 16.78 -14.57
C LYS A 169 -23.52 16.91 -13.50
N GLN A 170 -24.34 15.88 -13.34
CA GLN A 170 -25.44 15.78 -12.39
C GLN A 170 -25.04 14.98 -11.12
N TYR A 171 -23.75 14.63 -10.98
CA TYR A 171 -23.21 13.80 -9.89
C TYR A 171 -23.75 12.36 -9.86
N HIS A 172 -24.20 11.83 -10.99
CA HIS A 172 -24.45 10.40 -11.13
C HIS A 172 -23.17 9.68 -11.57
N MET A 173 -22.95 8.50 -10.99
CA MET A 173 -21.86 7.63 -11.41
C MET A 173 -22.15 7.09 -12.81
N ILE A 174 -21.20 7.26 -13.73
CA ILE A 174 -21.24 6.74 -15.11
C ILE A 174 -20.18 5.67 -15.37
N GLY A 175 -19.28 5.45 -14.42
CA GLY A 175 -18.27 4.39 -14.48
C GLY A 175 -17.31 4.42 -13.30
N ALA A 176 -16.37 3.49 -13.29
CA ALA A 176 -15.24 3.43 -12.38
C ALA A 176 -13.94 3.29 -13.16
N THR A 177 -12.87 3.92 -12.70
CA THR A 177 -11.55 3.85 -13.33
C THR A 177 -10.46 3.77 -12.28
N GLY A 178 -9.33 3.17 -12.63
CA GLY A 178 -8.19 2.99 -11.74
C GLY A 178 -6.90 2.75 -12.48
#